data_AF-A0AAV5DDH5-F1
#
_entry.id   AF-A0AAV5DDH5-F1
#
_cell.length_a   1.000
_cell.length_b   1.000
_cell.length_c   1.000
_cell.angle_alpha   90.00
_cell.angle_beta   90.00
_cell.angle_gamma   90.00
#
_symmetry.space_group_name_H-M   'P 1'
#
loop_
_entity.id
_entity.type
_entity.pdbx_description
1 polymer ?
#
loop_
_entity_poly.entity_id
_entity_poly.type
_entity_poly.pdbx_seq_one_letter_code
_entity_poly.pdbx_strand_id
1 'polypeptide(L)' 'MRPSVVVALAVVLLAGQYASLSDAYGPRVIIVGAGMSGISAGKRLWDAGIRDLLILEATERVGGRMHKHNFGGINV' A
#
# COMPACT_ATOMS: atom_id res chain seq x y z
N MET A 1 -19.03 -40.31 -9.65
CA MET A 1 -18.98 -39.24 -8.62
C MET A 1 -20.39 -38.71 -8.42
N ARG A 2 -20.83 -38.47 -7.18
CA ARG A 2 -22.20 -37.98 -6.93
C ARG A 2 -22.32 -36.55 -7.49
N PRO A 3 -23.38 -36.19 -8.23
CA PRO A 3 -23.53 -34.87 -8.84
C PRO A 3 -23.49 -33.74 -7.80
N SER A 4 -23.91 -34.02 -6.56
CA SER A 4 -23.80 -33.10 -5.43
C SER A 4 -22.35 -32.70 -5.07
N VAL A 5 -21.37 -33.58 -5.27
CA VAL A 5 -19.95 -33.29 -5.00
C VAL A 5 -19.37 -32.37 -6.07
N VAL A 6 -19.78 -32.54 -7.33
CA VAL A 6 -19.33 -31.71 -8.45
C VAL A 6 -19.86 -30.28 -8.29
N VAL A 7 -21.13 -30.14 -7.90
CA VAL A 7 -21.74 -28.83 -7.64
C VAL A 7 -21.07 -28.12 -6.47
N ALA A 8 -20.84 -28.80 -5.36
CA ALA A 8 -20.16 -28.20 -4.20
C ALA A 8 -18.74 -27.72 -4.56
N LEU A 9 -17.99 -28.53 -5.30
CA LEU A 9 -16.64 -28.16 -5.76
C LEU A 9 -16.67 -26.95 -6.70
N ALA A 10 -17.61 -26.92 -7.64
CA ALA A 10 -17.78 -25.80 -8.56
C ALA A 10 -18.10 -24.49 -7.81
N VAL A 11 -18.98 -24.54 -6.81
CA VAL A 11 -19.33 -23.37 -5.97
C VAL A 11 -18.12 -22.86 -5.19
N VAL A 12 -17.33 -23.77 -4.60
CA VAL A 12 -16.10 -23.40 -3.86
C VAL A 12 -15.06 -22.76 -4.79
N LEU A 13 -14.84 -23.33 -5.98
CA LEU A 13 -13.92 -22.78 -6.97
C LEU A 13 -14.36 -21.40 -7.46
N LEU A 14 -15.67 -21.22 -7.70
CA LEU A 14 -16.22 -19.94 -8.13
C LEU A 14 -16.06 -18.88 -7.03
N ALA A 15 -16.40 -19.21 -5.78
CA ALA A 15 -16.23 -18.31 -4.64
C ALA A 15 -14.77 -17.88 -4.41
N GLY A 16 -13.83 -18.82 -4.56
CA GLY A 16 -12.40 -18.52 -4.50
C GLY A 16 -11.93 -17.55 -5.59
N GLN A 17 -12.44 -17.70 -6.82
CA GLN A 17 -12.14 -16.77 -7.92
C GLN A 17 -12.69 -15.37 -7.68
N TYR A 18 -13.90 -15.23 -7.12
CA TYR A 18 -14.47 -13.91 -6.79
C TYR A 18 -13.67 -13.17 -5.72
N ALA A 19 -13.21 -13.87 -4.68
CA ALA A 19 -12.38 -13.26 -3.63
C ALA A 19 -11.03 -12.74 -4.17
N SER A 20 -10.39 -13.50 -5.05
CA SER A 20 -9.13 -13.08 -5.70
C SER A 20 -9.32 -11.88 -6.63
N LEU A 21 -10.47 -11.77 -7.32
CA LEU A 21 -10.79 -10.62 -8.18
C LEU A 21 -11.01 -9.34 -7.36
N SER A 22 -11.60 -9.43 -6.17
CA SER A 22 -11.70 -8.27 -5.28
C SER A 22 -10.34 -7.79 -4.77
N ASP A 23 -9.39 -8.70 -4.56
CA ASP A 23 -8.01 -8.36 -4.18
C ASP A 23 -7.21 -7.75 -5.34
N ALA A 24 -7.58 -8.06 -6.59
CA ALA A 24 -6.95 -7.49 -7.78
C ALA A 24 -7.09 -5.97 -7.87
N TYR A 25 -8.07 -5.38 -7.16
CA TYR A 25 -8.30 -3.93 -7.08
C TYR A 25 -8.28 -3.46 -5.62
N GLY A 26 -7.20 -3.78 -4.90
CA GLY A 26 -6.94 -3.23 -3.57
C GLY A 26 -7.07 -1.69 -3.52
N PRO A 27 -7.28 -1.11 -2.33
CA PRO A 27 -7.56 0.32 -2.22
C PRO A 27 -6.43 1.17 -2.78
N ARG A 28 -6.79 2.25 -3.47
CA ARG A 28 -5.86 3.27 -3.94
C ARG A 28 -5.73 4.36 -2.90
N VAL A 29 -4.51 4.66 -2.47
CA VAL A 29 -4.27 5.60 -1.36
C VAL A 29 -3.34 6.71 -1.79
N ILE A 30 -3.76 7.95 -1.56
CA ILE A 30 -2.91 9.13 -1.66
C ILE A 30 -2.52 9.57 -0.25
N ILE A 31 -1.22 9.71 0.00
CA ILE A 31 -0.65 10.24 1.25
C ILE A 31 -0.14 11.65 0.97
N VAL A 32 -0.65 12.64 1.69
CA VAL A 32 -0.24 14.04 1.55
C VAL A 32 0.82 14.36 2.61
N GLY A 33 2.03 14.68 2.15
CA GLY A 33 3.24 14.97 2.92
C GLY A 33 4.19 13.76 3.00
N ALA A 34 5.44 13.93 2.56
CA ALA A 34 6.53 12.97 2.68
C ALA A 34 7.46 13.29 3.87
N GLY A 35 6.87 13.71 4.99
CA GLY A 35 7.56 13.78 6.28
C GLY A 35 7.69 12.41 6.96
N MET A 36 8.24 12.38 8.18
CA MET A 36 8.40 11.15 8.95
C MET A 36 7.11 10.33 9.07
N SER A 37 5.97 10.99 9.33
CA SER A 37 4.67 10.32 9.45
C SER A 37 4.19 9.75 8.11
N GLY A 38 4.27 10.52 7.03
CA GLY A 38 3.78 10.11 5.71
C GLY A 38 4.57 8.94 5.13
N ILE A 39 5.90 8.96 5.23
CA ILE A 39 6.74 7.83 4.80
C ILE A 39 6.44 6.59 5.65
N SER A 40 6.31 6.76 6.97
CA SER A 40 5.98 5.65 7.88
C SER A 40 4.61 5.05 7.57
N ALA A 41 3.61 5.88 7.27
CA ALA A 41 2.29 5.44 6.85
C ALA A 41 2.36 4.66 5.54
N GLY A 42 3.07 5.17 4.53
CA GLY A 42 3.27 4.50 3.25
C GLY A 42 3.94 3.14 3.42
N LYS A 43 5.01 3.07 4.23
CA LYS A 43 5.64 1.79 4.59
C LYS A 43 4.65 0.83 5.24
N ARG A 44 3.87 1.30 6.21
CA ARG A 44 2.95 0.43 6.96
C ARG A 44 1.85 -0.14 6.06
N LEU A 45 1.34 0.65 5.11
CA LEU A 45 0.35 0.22 4.12
C LEU A 45 0.96 -0.76 3.11
N TRP A 46 2.18 -0.48 2.64
CA TRP A 46 2.93 -1.37 1.74
C TRP A 46 3.18 -2.75 2.38
N ASP A 47 3.63 -2.77 3.63
CA ASP A 47 3.85 -3.99 4.40
C ASP A 47 2.53 -4.74 4.66
N ALA A 48 1.38 -4.03 4.66
CA ALA A 48 0.04 -4.62 4.78
C ALA A 48 -0.54 -5.11 3.44
N GLY A 49 0.20 -5.02 2.33
CA GLY A 49 -0.24 -5.51 1.02
C GLY A 49 -0.96 -4.48 0.15
N ILE A 50 -1.14 -3.23 0.61
CA ILE A 50 -1.71 -2.16 -0.20
C ILE A 50 -0.59 -1.60 -1.10
N ARG A 51 -0.70 -1.85 -2.40
CA ARG A 51 0.38 -1.54 -3.37
C ARG A 51 0.11 -0.33 -4.25
N ASP A 52 -1.14 0.10 -4.40
CA ASP A 52 -1.49 1.31 -5.15
C ASP A 52 -1.42 2.54 -4.23
N LEU A 53 -0.20 3.04 -4.07
CA LEU A 53 0.14 4.15 -3.18
C LEU A 53 0.77 5.30 -3.97
N LEU A 54 0.31 6.53 -3.73
CA LEU A 54 0.94 7.75 -4.20
C LEU A 54 1.23 8.69 -3.03
N ILE A 55 2.49 9.09 -2.85
CA ILE A 55 2.88 10.08 -1.83
C ILE A 55 3.14 11.42 -2.52
N LEU A 56 2.43 12.46 -2.12
CA LEU A 56 2.59 13.83 -2.63
C LEU A 56 3.29 14.69 -1.58
N GLU A 57 4.37 15.36 -1.94
CA GLU A 57 5.10 16.28 -1.07
C GLU A 57 5.09 17.67 -1.69
N ALA A 58 4.90 18.69 -0.85
CA ALA A 58 4.80 20.07 -1.32
C ALA A 58 6.17 20.62 -1.77
N THR A 59 7.25 20.10 -1.19
CA THR A 59 8.62 20.54 -1.46
C THR A 59 9.35 19.57 -2.39
N GLU A 60 10.54 19.97 -2.85
CA GLU A 60 11.41 19.16 -3.70
C GLU A 60 12.15 18.03 -2.95
N ARG A 61 11.88 17.86 -1.65
CA ARG A 61 12.56 16.88 -0.80
C ARG A 61 11.62 16.18 0.17
N VAL A 62 12.00 14.97 0.54
CA VAL A 62 11.34 14.24 1.63
C VAL A 62 11.89 14.67 3.01
N GLY A 63 11.32 14.11 4.07
CA GLY A 63 11.74 14.30 5.47
C GLY A 63 10.89 15.32 6.24
N GLY A 64 10.21 16.24 5.54
CA GLY A 64 9.37 17.27 6.16
C GLY A 64 10.18 18.13 7.12
N ARG A 65 9.79 18.15 8.40
CA ARG A 65 10.50 18.88 9.47
C ARG A 65 11.88 18.31 9.81
N MET A 66 12.16 17.06 9.43
CA MET A 66 13.49 16.49 9.56
C MET A 66 14.34 16.93 8.37
N HIS A 67 15.12 17.98 8.56
CA HIS A 67 15.95 18.56 7.53
C HIS A 67 17.30 18.98 8.08
N LYS A 68 18.35 18.36 7.56
CA LYS A 68 19.73 18.71 7.86
C LYS A 68 20.17 19.89 6.98
N HIS A 69 21.01 20.75 7.54
CA HIS A 69 21.63 21.85 6.84
C HIS A 69 23.15 21.76 6.95
N ASN A 70 23.86 22.24 5.93
CA ASN A 70 25.30 22.42 6.05
C ASN A 70 25.57 23.73 6.81
N PHE A 71 26.29 23.64 7.91
CA PHE A 71 26.74 24.78 8.70
C PHE A 71 28.24 24.64 8.96
N GLY A 72 29.03 25.56 8.40
CA GLY A 72 30.48 25.54 8.56
C GLY A 72 31.17 24.28 8.01
N GLY A 73 30.64 23.70 6.92
CA GLY A 73 31.17 22.45 6.33
C GLY A 73 30.67 21.18 7.00
N ILE A 74 29.90 21.29 8.08
CA ILE A 74 29.35 20.17 8.84
C ILE A 74 27.85 20.06 8.56
N ASN A 75 27.34 18.86 8.33
CA ASN A 75 25.89 18.65 8.21
C ASN A 75 25.30 18.49 9.61
N VAL A 76 24.44 19.43 10.00
CA VAL A 76 23.73 19.48 11.29
C VAL A 76 22.23 19.37 11.10
#